data_AF-A0A8H3FW76-F1
#
_entry.id   AF-A0A8H3FW76-F1
#
_cell.length_a   1.000
_cell.length_b   1.000
_cell.length_c   1.000
_cell.angle_alpha   90.00
_cell.angle_beta   90.00
_cell.angle_gamma   90.00
#
_symmetry.space_group_name_H-M   'P 1'
#
loop_
_entity.id
_entity.type
_entity.pdbx_description
1 polymer ?
#
loop_
_entity_poly.entity_id
_entity_poly.type
_entity_poly.pdbx_seq_one_letter_code
_entity_poly.pdbx_strand_id
1 'polypeptide(L)'
;WGTRKADELGVEAFVESTLDGKPLYESCGFLTMNGFELKPTPPEDTEELKQLQRDLPFYGYFMWRPAGGVCEKGKTIIPWEKKSSGHDAVDS
;
A
#
# COMPACT_ATOMS: atom_id res chain seq x y z
N TRP A 1 -13.21 7.83 8.44
CA TRP A 1 -14.59 7.66 7.92
C TRP A 1 -14.67 6.61 6.82
N GLY A 2 -13.66 6.49 5.94
CA GLY A 2 -13.67 5.54 4.82
C GLY A 2 -13.75 4.07 5.22
N THR A 3 -13.06 3.63 6.29
CA THR A 3 -13.06 2.23 6.75
C THR A 3 -14.45 1.73 7.12
N ARG A 4 -15.21 2.51 7.90
CA ARG A 4 -16.60 2.18 8.25
C ARG A 4 -17.48 1.98 7.02
N LYS A 5 -17.31 2.81 5.98
CA LYS A 5 -18.10 2.67 4.75
C LYS A 5 -17.69 1.43 3.95
N ALA A 6 -16.39 1.12 3.89
CA ALA A 6 -15.91 -0.11 3.28
C ALA A 6 -16.48 -1.35 4.01
N ASP A 7 -16.54 -1.30 5.34
CA ASP A 7 -17.12 -2.36 6.15
C ASP A 7 -18.63 -2.54 5.89
N GLU A 8 -19.40 -1.45 5.80
CA GLU A 8 -20.83 -1.49 5.44
C GLU A 8 -21.09 -2.11 4.06
N LEU A 9 -20.16 -1.92 3.12
CA LEU A 9 -20.26 -2.45 1.76
C LEU A 9 -19.64 -3.85 1.62
N GLY A 10 -18.99 -4.37 2.66
CA GLY A 10 -18.28 -5.65 2.60
C GLY A 10 -17.11 -5.66 1.61
N VAL A 11 -16.50 -4.50 1.35
CA VAL A 11 -15.40 -4.36 0.38
C VAL A 11 -14.05 -4.17 1.08
N GLU A 12 -12.99 -4.57 0.38
CA GLU A 12 -11.62 -4.23 0.77
C GLU A 12 -11.32 -2.74 0.54
N ALA A 13 -10.23 -2.26 1.13
CA ALA A 13 -9.77 -0.89 0.98
C ALA A 13 -8.27 -0.83 0.67
N PHE A 14 -7.90 0.17 -0.13
CA PHE A 14 -6.52 0.45 -0.52
C PHE A 14 -6.20 1.93 -0.30
N VAL A 15 -4.99 2.22 0.15
CA VAL A 15 -4.53 3.60 0.36
C VAL A 15 -3.03 3.73 0.13
N GLU A 16 -2.64 4.91 -0.35
CA GLU A 16 -1.25 5.37 -0.33
C GLU A 16 -1.01 6.23 0.91
N SER A 17 0.06 5.92 1.64
CA SER A 17 0.41 6.63 2.86
C SER A 17 1.82 7.19 2.79
N THR A 18 2.04 8.34 3.43
CA THR A 18 3.39 8.82 3.73
C THR A 18 3.99 8.03 4.89
N LEU A 19 5.29 8.21 5.14
CA LEU A 19 5.95 7.68 6.33
C LEU A 19 5.20 8.04 7.63
N ASP A 20 4.78 9.29 7.77
CA ASP A 20 4.08 9.78 8.96
C ASP A 20 2.63 9.29 9.04
N GLY A 21 1.99 9.06 7.88
CA GLY A 21 0.62 8.57 7.81
C GLY A 21 0.50 7.07 8.07
N LYS A 22 1.55 6.30 7.82
CA LYS A 22 1.53 4.83 7.90
C LYS A 22 1.04 4.31 9.26
N PRO A 23 1.55 4.79 10.42
CA PRO A 23 1.08 4.32 11.73
C PRO A 23 -0.42 4.52 11.97
N LEU A 24 -1.00 5.60 11.43
CA LEU A 24 -2.43 5.86 11.54
C LEU A 24 -3.24 4.80 10.79
N TYR A 25 -2.85 4.46 9.56
CA TYR A 25 -3.55 3.42 8.79
C TYR A 25 -3.34 2.02 9.36
N GLU A 26 -2.15 1.70 9.90
CA GLU A 26 -1.91 0.45 10.63
C GLU A 26 -2.88 0.33 11.82
N SER A 27 -3.12 1.41 12.58
CA SER A 27 -4.09 1.41 13.68
C SER A 27 -5.54 1.20 13.22
N CYS A 28 -5.84 1.46 11.94
CA CYS A 28 -7.14 1.24 11.33
C CYS A 28 -7.29 -0.17 10.70
N GLY A 29 -6.28 -1.03 10.85
CA GLY A 29 -6.28 -2.41 10.34
C GLY A 29 -5.75 -2.56 8.92
N PHE A 30 -5.05 -1.57 8.38
CA PHE A 30 -4.33 -1.71 7.10
C PHE A 30 -2.99 -2.41 7.31
N LEU A 31 -2.62 -3.26 6.34
CA LEU A 31 -1.32 -3.89 6.20
C LEU A 31 -0.48 -3.12 5.19
N THR A 32 0.78 -2.88 5.51
CA THR A 32 1.76 -2.34 4.56
C THR A 32 2.19 -3.42 3.59
N MET A 33 2.02 -3.14 2.30
CA MET A 33 2.36 -4.06 1.22
C MET A 33 3.79 -3.85 0.75
N ASN A 34 4.08 -2.63 0.29
CA ASN A 34 5.39 -2.21 -0.20
C ASN A 34 5.57 -0.70 -0.03
N GLY A 35 6.83 -0.28 0.04
CA GLY A 35 7.20 1.13 -0.04
C GLY A 35 7.54 1.52 -1.47
N PHE A 36 7.40 2.80 -1.78
CA PHE A 36 7.83 3.40 -3.03
C PHE A 36 8.46 4.78 -2.77
N GLU A 37 9.37 5.18 -3.64
CA GLU A 37 9.96 6.51 -3.61
C GLU A 37 9.21 7.40 -4.60
N LEU A 38 8.60 8.47 -4.10
CA LEU A 38 8.01 9.52 -4.90
C LEU A 38 9.12 10.47 -5.34
N LYS A 39 9.44 10.43 -6.63
CA LYS A 39 10.32 11.40 -7.28
C LYS A 39 9.43 12.36 -8.06
N PRO A 40 9.01 13.48 -7.45
CA PRO A 40 8.21 14.47 -8.18
C PRO A 40 9.04 14.99 -9.35
N THR A 41 8.55 14.85 -10.57
CA THR A 41 9.15 15.50 -11.73
C THR A 41 8.63 16.93 -11.79
N PRO A 42 9.46 17.94 -11.54
CA PRO A 42 9.02 19.31 -11.56
C PRO A 42 8.67 19.77 -12.98
N PRO A 43 7.76 20.73 -13.10
CA PRO A 43 7.51 21.41 -14.38
C PRO A 43 8.70 22.28 -14.81
N GLU A 44 9.57 22.68 -13.88
CA GLU A 44 10.73 23.55 -14.12
C GLU A 44 11.93 23.15 -13.24
N ASP A 45 13.13 23.11 -13.83
CA ASP A 45 14.34 22.60 -13.18
C ASP A 45 15.12 23.69 -12.43
N THR A 46 14.55 24.19 -11.33
CA THR A 46 15.22 25.19 -10.48
C THR A 46 16.11 24.55 -9.42
N GLU A 47 17.21 25.22 -9.03
CA GLU A 47 18.14 24.71 -8.00
C GLU A 47 17.47 24.55 -6.63
N GLU A 48 16.50 25.41 -6.29
CA GLU A 48 15.69 25.30 -5.07
C GLU A 48 14.90 23.99 -5.04
N LEU A 49 14.38 23.57 -6.18
CA LEU A 49 13.60 22.36 -6.27
C LEU A 49 14.48 21.11 -6.30
N LYS A 50 15.66 21.16 -6.93
CA LYS A 50 16.69 20.10 -6.79
C LYS A 50 17.15 19.94 -5.35
N GLN A 51 17.23 21.04 -4.60
CA GLN A 51 17.55 21.01 -3.17
C GLN A 51 16.40 20.36 -2.38
N LEU A 52 15.14 20.76 -2.65
CA LEU A 52 13.97 20.16 -2.01
C LEU A 52 13.86 18.65 -2.26
N GLN A 53 14.12 18.19 -3.49
CA GLN A 53 14.13 16.76 -3.83
C GLN A 53 15.23 15.97 -3.09
N ARG A 54 16.39 16.60 -2.86
CA ARG A 54 17.48 15.98 -2.08
C ARG A 54 17.15 15.92 -0.59
N ASP A 55 16.49 16.96 -0.07
CA ASP A 55 16.21 17.08 1.37
C ASP A 55 14.95 16.32 1.80
N LEU A 56 14.03 16.07 0.87
CA LEU A 56 12.77 15.37 1.12
C LEU A 56 12.57 14.20 0.14
N PRO A 57 13.29 13.08 0.31
CA PRO A 57 12.90 11.85 -0.35
C PRO A 57 11.52 11.42 0.18
N PHE A 58 10.49 11.65 -0.62
CA PHE A 58 9.12 11.32 -0.27
C PHE A 58 8.94 9.80 -0.37
N TYR A 59 9.00 9.12 0.78
CA TYR A 59 8.66 7.69 0.83
C TYR A 59 7.16 7.51 1.03
N GLY A 60 6.54 6.83 0.07
CA GLY A 60 5.16 6.38 0.11
C GLY A 60 5.06 4.90 0.45
N TYR A 61 3.89 4.47 0.92
CA TYR A 61 3.56 3.08 1.19
C TYR A 61 2.21 2.76 0.60
N PHE A 62 2.13 1.68 -0.16
CA PHE A 62 0.84 1.10 -0.51
C PHE A 62 0.37 0.22 0.64
N MET A 63 -0.88 0.41 1.05
CA MET A 63 -1.46 -0.28 2.19
C MET A 63 -2.83 -0.83 1.82
N TRP A 64 -3.11 -2.02 2.32
CA TRP A 64 -4.33 -2.77 2.03
C TRP A 64 -5.05 -3.18 3.31
N ARG A 65 -6.37 -3.17 3.30
CA ARG A 65 -7.21 -3.64 4.39
C ARG A 65 -8.27 -4.60 3.85
N PRO A 66 -8.40 -5.81 4.42
CA PRO A 66 -9.44 -6.75 4.01
C PRO A 66 -10.84 -6.22 4.34
N ALA A 67 -11.85 -6.75 3.65
CA ALA A 67 -13.24 -6.51 4.00
C ALA A 67 -13.51 -6.87 5.47
N GLY A 68 -14.14 -5.96 6.20
CA GLY A 68 -14.42 -6.12 7.64
C GLY A 68 -13.23 -5.81 8.56
N GLY A 69 -12.05 -5.48 8.02
CA GLY A 69 -10.93 -4.92 8.80
C GLY A 69 -10.20 -5.87 9.74
N VAL A 70 -10.46 -7.17 9.66
CA VAL A 70 -9.82 -8.15 10.52
C VAL A 70 -8.55 -8.66 9.85
N CYS A 71 -7.41 -8.17 10.32
CA CYS A 71 -6.10 -8.70 9.99
C CYS A 71 -5.55 -9.54 11.14
N GLU A 72 -5.52 -10.85 10.97
CA GLU A 72 -4.82 -11.75 11.87
C GLU A 72 -3.40 -11.98 11.33
N LYS A 73 -2.40 -11.48 12.06
CA LYS A 73 -0.98 -11.59 11.69
C LYS A 73 -0.62 -13.07 11.46
N GLY A 74 -0.19 -13.40 10.25
CA GLY A 74 0.17 -14.77 9.83
C GLY A 74 -0.99 -15.63 9.32
N LYS A 75 -2.23 -15.14 9.36
CA LYS A 75 -3.41 -15.86 8.85
C LYS A 75 -4.14 -15.13 7.75
N THR A 76 -4.10 -13.79 7.75
CA THR A 76 -4.68 -13.01 6.65
C THR A 76 -3.88 -13.26 5.38
N ILE A 77 -4.50 -13.97 4.43
CA ILE A 77 -3.94 -14.24 3.12
C ILE A 77 -4.20 -13.01 2.26
N ILE A 78 -3.14 -12.40 1.75
CA ILE A 78 -3.23 -11.36 0.74
C ILE A 78 -3.66 -12.03 -0.59
N PRO A 79 -4.76 -11.61 -1.22
CA PRO A 79 -5.34 -12.32 -2.37
C PRO A 79 -4.36 -12.57 -3.53
N TRP A 80 -3.47 -11.62 -3.80
CA TRP A 80 -2.50 -11.68 -4.90
C TRP A 80 -1.17 -12.37 -4.55
N GLU A 81 -0.96 -12.80 -3.30
CA GLU A 81 0.20 -13.61 -2.90
C GLU A 81 -0.05 -15.12 -3.05
N LYS A 82 -1.27 -15.53 -3.44
CA LYS A 82 -1.49 -16.91 -3.88
C LYS A 82 -0.69 -17.16 -5.16
N LYS A 83 0.47 -17.81 -5.00
CA LYS A 83 1.10 -18.53 -6.12
C LYS A 83 0.05 -19.45 -6.73
N SER A 84 -0.13 -19.37 -8.04
CA SER A 84 -0.84 -20.35 -8.84
C SER A 84 -0.18 -21.72 -8.65
N SER A 85 -0.64 -22.49 -7.67
CA SER A 85 -0.41 -23.93 -7.63
C SER A 85 -1.32 -24.55 -8.71
N GLY A 86 -0.82 -24.55 -9.94
CA GLY A 86 -1.56 -25.01 -11.10
C GLY A 86 -0.80 -24.82 -12.41
N HIS A 87 0.39 -25.41 -12.50
CA HIS A 87 0.95 -25.83 -13.79
C HIS A 87 1.62 -27.19 -13.55
N ASP A 88 0.78 -28.19 -13.30
CA ASP A 88 1.20 -29.58 -13.45
C ASP A 88 1.37 -29.88 -14.94
N ALA A 89 2.44 -30.64 -15.19
CA ALA A 89 2.95 -31.12 -16.45
C ALA A 89 1.90 -31.57 -17.48
N VAL A 90 2.10 -31.19 -18.74
CA VAL A 90 2.09 -32.10 -19.89
C VAL A 90 3.15 -31.61 -20.87
N ASP A 91 4.32 -32.25 -20.86
CA ASP A 91 5.18 -32.34 -22.02
C ASP A 91 4.93 -33.75 -22.61
N SER A 92 4.54 -33.81 -23.87
CA SER A 92 4.36 -35.04 -24.66
C SER A 92 4.80 -34.79 -26.09
#